data_AF-R9BTI6-F1
#
_entry.id   AF-R9BTI6-F1
#
_cell.length_a   1.000
_cell.length_b   1.000
_cell.length_c   1.000
_cell.angle_alpha   90.00
_cell.angle_beta   90.00
_cell.angle_gamma   90.00
#
_symmetry.space_group_name_H-M   'P 1'
#
loop_
_entity.id
_entity.type
_entity.pdbx_description
1 polymer ?
#
loop_
_entity_poly.entity_id
_entity_poly.type
_entity_poly.pdbx_seq_one_letter_code
_entity_poly.pdbx_strand_id
1 'polypeptide(L)'
;MNIFNFEMDEINIETARKLNKYKAIENKSLPINIKEDFIIVLSSEDVLENKEEVEFLFNKKIKIIKESKEFILDLIEKIFLGEREELFEIILAKAISLNASDIHFEPQEEDIFIRFRVDWSFNRFYKD
;
A
#
# COMPACT_ATOMS: atom_id res chain seq x y z
N MET A 1 6.07 15.03 27.39
CA MET A 1 7.35 14.55 26.84
C MET A 1 6.99 13.84 25.54
N ASN A 2 7.10 14.52 24.41
CA ASN A 2 6.81 13.95 23.09
C ASN A 2 7.99 14.33 22.20
N ILE A 3 8.94 13.41 22.02
CA ILE A 3 10.28 13.75 21.48
C ILE A 3 10.45 13.35 20.01
N PHE A 4 9.45 12.71 19.38
CA PHE A 4 9.49 12.45 17.94
C PHE A 4 8.09 12.57 17.34
N ASN A 5 7.74 13.77 16.89
CA ASN A 5 6.71 13.90 15.84
C ASN A 5 7.40 13.58 14.51
N PHE A 6 6.75 12.77 13.66
CA PHE A 6 7.15 12.56 12.27
C PHE A 6 6.12 13.26 11.36
N GLU A 7 6.55 13.66 10.17
CA GLU A 7 5.64 14.20 9.15
C GLU A 7 5.28 13.11 8.13
N MET A 8 4.06 13.18 7.55
CA MET A 8 3.60 12.19 6.57
C MET A 8 4.54 12.08 5.36
N ASP A 9 5.18 13.19 4.99
CA ASP A 9 6.13 13.27 3.88
C ASP A 9 7.44 12.49 4.14
N GLU A 10 7.70 12.11 5.40
CA GLU A 10 8.84 11.27 5.76
C GLU A 10 8.60 9.78 5.48
N ILE A 11 7.38 9.37 5.15
CA ILE A 11 7.02 7.98 4.87
C ILE A 11 7.47 7.59 3.46
N ASN A 12 8.46 6.73 3.38
CA ASN A 12 8.90 6.09 2.15
C ASN A 12 8.14 4.77 1.95
N ILE A 13 7.22 4.73 0.98
CA ILE A 13 6.35 3.57 0.70
C ILE A 13 7.15 2.31 0.37
N GLU A 14 8.24 2.43 -0.40
CA GLU A 14 9.09 1.29 -0.74
C GLU A 14 9.74 0.67 0.52
N THR A 15 10.16 1.51 1.46
CA THR A 15 10.70 1.09 2.75
C THR A 15 9.64 0.36 3.57
N ALA A 16 8.43 0.92 3.63
CA ALA A 16 7.32 0.31 4.36
C ALA A 16 6.92 -1.05 3.81
N ARG A 17 6.90 -1.20 2.47
CA ARG A 17 6.54 -2.46 1.79
C ARG A 17 7.61 -3.54 1.83
N LYS A 18 8.85 -3.24 2.27
CA LYS A 18 9.86 -4.29 2.49
C LYS A 18 9.47 -5.26 3.61
N LEU A 19 8.69 -4.79 4.58
CA LEU A 19 8.00 -5.68 5.50
C LEU A 19 6.64 -6.03 4.90
N ASN A 20 6.31 -7.31 4.74
CA ASN A 20 5.01 -7.67 4.17
C ASN A 20 3.84 -7.25 5.09
N LYS A 21 2.65 -7.04 4.51
CA LYS A 21 1.46 -6.58 5.23
C LYS A 21 1.12 -7.42 6.46
N TYR A 22 1.19 -8.75 6.33
CA TYR A 22 0.88 -9.67 7.43
C TYR A 22 1.78 -9.40 8.66
N LYS A 23 3.09 -9.33 8.45
CA LYS A 23 4.07 -9.03 9.50
C LYS A 23 3.89 -7.62 10.04
N ALA A 24 3.57 -6.64 9.21
CA ALA A 24 3.32 -5.28 9.69
C ALA A 24 2.12 -5.23 10.66
N ILE A 25 1.04 -5.96 10.34
CA ILE A 25 -0.16 -6.08 11.19
C ILE A 25 0.16 -6.85 12.48
N GLU A 26 0.82 -8.01 12.36
CA GLU A 26 1.18 -8.87 13.49
C GLU A 26 2.03 -8.10 14.50
N ASN A 27 3.06 -7.41 14.01
CA ASN A 27 3.99 -6.64 14.84
C ASN A 27 3.48 -5.25 15.20
N LYS A 28 2.30 -4.85 14.70
CA LYS A 28 1.70 -3.51 14.87
C LYS A 28 2.72 -2.40 14.65
N SER A 29 3.53 -2.57 13.61
CA SER A 29 4.66 -1.70 13.33
C SER A 29 4.98 -1.66 11.85
N LEU A 30 5.61 -0.55 11.45
CA LEU A 30 5.87 -0.26 10.05
C LEU A 30 7.18 0.52 9.90
N PRO A 31 8.18 0.00 9.16
CA PRO A 31 9.35 0.79 8.81
C PRO A 31 8.93 1.93 7.88
N ILE A 32 9.19 3.18 8.26
CA ILE A 32 8.72 4.34 7.47
C ILE A 32 9.85 5.03 6.71
N ASN A 33 11.10 4.98 7.18
CA ASN A 33 12.18 5.69 6.51
C ASN A 33 13.56 5.11 6.86
N ILE A 34 14.46 5.05 5.89
CA ILE A 34 15.84 4.62 6.08
C ILE A 34 16.73 5.86 6.17
N LYS A 35 17.52 5.97 7.23
CA LYS A 35 18.60 6.96 7.38
C LYS A 35 19.96 6.26 7.25
N GLU A 36 21.05 7.02 7.29
CA GLU A 36 22.41 6.47 7.12
C GLU A 36 22.71 5.35 8.13
N ASP A 37 22.42 5.55 9.42
CA ASP A 37 22.79 4.58 10.46
C ASP A 37 21.62 3.74 11.01
N PHE A 38 20.38 4.20 10.79
CA PHE A 38 19.21 3.58 11.40
C PHE A 38 18.00 3.59 10.48
N ILE A 39 17.04 2.72 10.77
CA ILE A 39 15.69 2.75 10.22
C ILE A 39 14.72 3.30 11.25
N ILE A 40 13.81 4.17 10.79
CA ILE A 40 12.71 4.70 11.59
C ILE A 40 11.54 3.73 11.44
N VAL A 41 11.03 3.24 12.57
CA VAL A 41 9.89 2.32 12.63
C VAL A 41 8.80 2.96 13.49
N LEU A 42 7.59 3.09 12.94
CA LEU A 42 6.40 3.38 13.74
C LEU A 42 5.96 2.11 14.45
N SER A 43 5.64 2.20 15.73
CA SER A 43 5.25 1.05 16.56
C SER A 43 4.23 1.45 17.61
N SER A 44 3.28 0.55 17.92
CA SER A 44 2.37 0.76 19.05
C SER A 44 3.06 0.57 20.40
N GLU A 45 4.19 -0.14 20.40
CA GLU A 45 4.97 -0.49 21.58
C GLU A 45 6.35 0.19 21.57
N ASP A 46 6.91 0.42 22.76
CA ASP A 46 8.25 0.99 22.94
C ASP A 46 9.38 0.01 22.57
N VAL A 47 9.06 -1.28 22.45
CA VAL A 47 9.98 -2.36 22.10
C VAL A 47 9.31 -3.25 21.06
N LEU A 48 10.06 -3.56 20.00
CA LEU A 48 9.66 -4.54 18.99
C LEU A 48 10.13 -5.93 19.41
N GLU A 49 9.21 -6.88 19.54
CA GLU A 49 9.56 -8.29 19.82
C GLU A 49 10.44 -8.87 18.69
N ASN A 50 10.15 -8.50 17.45
CA ASN A 50 10.88 -8.92 16.25
C ASN A 50 12.02 -7.97 15.84
N LYS A 51 12.56 -7.19 16.79
CA LYS A 51 13.59 -6.18 16.53
C LYS A 51 14.77 -6.71 15.71
N GLU A 52 15.30 -7.87 16.06
CA GLU A 52 16.47 -8.45 15.40
C GLU A 52 16.21 -8.78 13.93
N GLU A 53 15.01 -9.29 13.62
CA GLU A 53 14.61 -9.60 12.24
C GLU A 53 14.52 -8.33 11.40
N VAL A 54 13.91 -7.27 11.94
CA VAL A 54 13.82 -5.98 11.25
C VAL A 54 15.21 -5.35 11.10
N GLU A 55 16.08 -5.40 12.13
CA GLU A 55 17.46 -4.92 12.01
C GLU A 55 18.24 -5.68 10.92
N PHE A 56 18.04 -7.00 10.83
CA PHE A 56 18.65 -7.85 9.81
C PHE A 56 18.14 -7.52 8.40
N LEU A 57 16.82 -7.38 8.22
CA LEU A 57 16.19 -7.07 6.93
C LEU A 57 16.74 -5.77 6.31
N PHE A 58 17.02 -4.78 7.16
CA PHE A 58 17.49 -3.47 6.72
C PHE A 58 19.00 -3.26 6.90
N ASN A 59 19.70 -4.21 7.52
CA ASN A 59 21.10 -4.12 7.94
C ASN A 59 21.42 -2.79 8.68
N LYS A 60 20.50 -2.38 9.57
CA LYS A 60 20.55 -1.09 10.28
C LYS A 60 19.91 -1.21 11.66
N LYS A 61 20.31 -0.34 12.59
CA LYS A 61 19.66 -0.26 13.91
C LYS A 61 18.28 0.37 13.79
N ILE A 62 17.38 0.03 14.70
CA ILE A 62 16.02 0.57 14.70
C ILE A 62 15.90 1.74 15.68
N LYS A 63 15.22 2.78 15.22
CA LYS A 63 14.69 3.86 16.05
C LYS A 63 13.16 3.81 16.01
N ILE A 64 12.56 3.60 17.17
CA ILE A 64 11.10 3.51 17.30
C ILE A 64 10.54 4.91 17.52
N ILE A 65 9.49 5.23 16.76
CA ILE A 65 8.56 6.33 17.03
C ILE A 65 7.25 5.69 17.46
N LYS A 66 6.80 6.02 18.68
CA LYS A 66 5.60 5.43 19.26
C LYS A 66 4.36 6.16 18.74
N GLU A 67 3.38 5.40 18.27
CA GLU A 67 2.10 5.91 17.80
C GLU A 67 0.93 5.06 18.31
N SER A 68 -0.29 5.56 18.16
CA SER A 68 -1.48 4.76 18.49
C SER A 68 -1.59 3.53 17.59
N LYS A 69 -2.06 2.42 18.17
CA LYS A 69 -2.29 1.17 17.42
C LYS A 69 -3.27 1.41 16.26
N GLU A 70 -4.33 2.18 16.50
CA GLU A 70 -5.35 2.50 15.53
C GLU A 70 -4.76 3.23 14.32
N PHE A 71 -3.91 4.24 14.58
CA PHE A 71 -3.21 4.97 13.52
C PHE A 71 -2.29 4.06 12.69
N ILE A 72 -1.50 3.21 13.35
CA ILE A 72 -0.55 2.33 12.66
C ILE A 72 -1.30 1.33 11.78
N LEU A 73 -2.39 0.74 12.27
CA LEU A 73 -3.19 -0.20 11.48
C LEU A 73 -3.84 0.49 10.27
N ASP A 74 -4.39 1.70 10.44
CA ASP A 74 -4.92 2.50 9.33
C ASP A 74 -3.84 2.84 8.29
N LEU A 75 -2.64 3.22 8.75
CA LEU A 75 -1.51 3.52 7.86
C LEU A 75 -1.04 2.27 7.11
N ILE A 76 -0.94 1.11 7.77
CA ILE A 76 -0.63 -0.16 7.13
C ILE A 76 -1.66 -0.43 6.03
N GLU A 77 -2.96 -0.36 6.34
CA GLU A 77 -4.00 -0.57 5.33
C GLU A 77 -3.79 0.32 4.12
N LYS A 78 -3.52 1.62 4.32
CA LYS A 78 -3.26 2.60 3.26
C LYS A 78 -1.99 2.32 2.45
N ILE A 79 -0.87 2.01 3.09
CA ILE A 79 0.42 1.75 2.40
C ILE A 79 0.31 0.52 1.50
N PHE A 80 -0.44 -0.50 1.93
CA PHE A 80 -0.62 -1.72 1.17
C PHE A 80 -1.84 -1.67 0.23
N LEU A 81 -2.51 -0.52 0.11
CA LEU A 81 -3.47 -0.29 -0.98
C LEU A 81 -2.76 -0.40 -2.33
N GLY A 82 -3.34 -1.15 -3.26
CA GLY A 82 -2.79 -1.36 -4.60
C GLY A 82 -1.54 -2.26 -4.66
N GLU A 83 -1.07 -2.83 -3.54
CA GLU A 83 -0.07 -3.93 -3.55
C GLU A 83 -0.69 -5.25 -4.02
N ARG A 84 -2.03 -5.33 -4.07
CA ARG A 84 -2.68 -6.43 -4.78
C ARG A 84 -2.25 -6.34 -6.23
N GLU A 85 -1.37 -7.25 -6.64
CA GLU A 85 -1.06 -7.53 -8.05
C GLU A 85 -2.37 -7.55 -8.84
N GLU A 86 -3.41 -8.14 -8.25
CA GLU A 86 -4.77 -8.28 -8.76
C GLU A 86 -5.55 -6.99 -9.07
N LEU A 87 -5.11 -5.77 -8.72
CA LEU A 87 -5.94 -4.58 -9.03
C LEU A 87 -6.16 -4.46 -10.53
N PHE A 88 -5.10 -4.69 -11.31
CA PHE A 88 -5.19 -4.66 -12.76
C PHE A 88 -6.05 -5.83 -13.28
N GLU A 89 -5.90 -7.03 -12.71
CA GLU A 89 -6.68 -8.22 -13.03
C GLU A 89 -8.17 -8.02 -12.70
N ILE A 90 -8.51 -7.35 -11.60
CA ILE A 90 -9.88 -7.01 -11.22
C ILE A 90 -10.47 -6.03 -12.23
N ILE A 91 -9.70 -5.00 -12.63
CA ILE A 91 -10.13 -4.03 -13.65
C ILE A 91 -10.35 -4.74 -15.00
N LEU A 92 -9.44 -5.63 -15.41
CA LEU A 92 -9.56 -6.43 -16.63
C LEU A 92 -10.75 -7.40 -16.57
N ALA A 93 -10.91 -8.14 -15.47
CA ALA A 93 -12.03 -9.05 -15.28
C ALA A 93 -13.37 -8.30 -15.33
N LYS A 94 -13.41 -7.08 -14.76
CA LYS A 94 -14.57 -6.20 -14.85
C LYS A 94 -14.84 -5.76 -16.29
N ALA A 95 -13.83 -5.34 -17.04
CA ALA A 95 -13.96 -4.98 -18.45
C ALA A 95 -14.52 -6.14 -19.30
N ILE A 96 -13.96 -7.35 -19.12
CA ILE A 96 -14.43 -8.56 -19.80
C ILE A 96 -15.90 -8.84 -19.43
N SER A 97 -16.26 -8.76 -18.15
CA SER A 97 -17.64 -9.01 -17.69
C SER A 97 -18.65 -8.01 -18.25
N LEU A 98 -18.21 -6.76 -18.48
CA LEU A 98 -19.01 -5.70 -19.09
C LEU A 98 -19.00 -5.73 -20.61
N ASN A 99 -18.22 -6.65 -21.20
CA ASN A 99 -17.95 -6.71 -22.64
C ASN A 99 -17.47 -5.34 -23.18
N ALA A 100 -16.63 -4.67 -22.38
CA ALA A 100 -16.09 -3.36 -22.70
C ALA A 100 -15.05 -3.44 -23.82
N SER A 101 -15.10 -2.50 -24.77
CA SER A 101 -14.14 -2.38 -25.86
C SER A 101 -12.86 -1.67 -25.41
N ASP A 102 -13.01 -0.64 -24.58
CA ASP A 102 -11.92 0.19 -24.07
C ASP A 102 -12.01 0.37 -22.54
N ILE A 103 -10.85 0.49 -21.90
CA ILE A 103 -10.70 0.93 -20.50
C ILE A 103 -9.93 2.26 -20.52
N HIS A 104 -10.53 3.32 -20.00
CA HIS A 104 -9.91 4.64 -19.90
C HIS A 104 -9.48 4.93 -18.47
N PHE A 105 -8.21 5.32 -18.30
CA PHE A 105 -7.67 5.83 -17.04
C PHE A 105 -7.47 7.34 -17.20
N GLU A 106 -8.11 8.12 -16.34
CA GLU A 106 -8.16 9.58 -16.39
C GLU A 106 -7.64 10.17 -15.08
N PRO A 107 -6.33 10.50 -15.03
CA PRO A 107 -5.74 11.16 -13.86
C PRO A 107 -6.44 12.49 -13.56
N GLN A 108 -6.73 12.72 -12.30
CA GLN A 108 -7.17 13.99 -11.73
C GLN A 108 -6.07 14.53 -10.80
N GLU A 109 -6.35 15.66 -10.15
CA GLU A 109 -5.40 16.29 -9.21
C GLU A 109 -5.13 15.40 -7.98
N GLU A 110 -6.16 14.74 -7.44
CA GLU A 110 -6.04 13.91 -6.22
C GLU A 110 -6.31 12.41 -6.47
N ASP A 111 -6.94 12.04 -7.58
CA ASP A 111 -7.37 10.66 -7.85
C ASP A 111 -7.30 10.26 -9.34
N ILE A 112 -7.80 9.06 -9.67
CA ILE A 112 -7.85 8.54 -11.03
C ILE A 112 -9.25 8.01 -11.30
N PHE A 113 -9.90 8.50 -12.36
CA PHE A 113 -11.16 7.95 -12.83
C PHE A 113 -10.91 6.79 -13.79
N ILE A 114 -11.59 5.66 -13.55
CA ILE A 114 -11.55 4.49 -14.43
C ILE A 114 -12.91 4.33 -15.10
N ARG A 115 -12.95 4.44 -16.44
CA ARG A 115 -14.18 4.31 -17.24
C ARG A 115 -14.10 3.10 -18.18
N PHE A 116 -15.18 2.34 -18.27
CA PHE A 116 -15.34 1.24 -19.22
C PHE A 116 -16.22 1.69 -20.37
N ARG A 117 -15.73 1.62 -21.61
CA ARG A 117 -16.57 1.85 -22.79
C ARG A 117 -17.25 0.55 -23.18
N VAL A 118 -18.58 0.55 -23.15
CA VAL A 118 -19.39 -0.62 -23.52
C VAL A 118 -20.19 -0.26 -24.77
N ASP A 119 -19.74 -0.76 -25.92
CA ASP A 119 -20.44 -0.54 -27.18
C ASP A 119 -21.52 -1.62 -27.36
N TRP A 120 -22.80 -1.25 -27.27
CA TRP A 120 -23.95 -2.18 -27.41
C TRP A 120 -24.17 -2.74 -28.84
N SER A 121 -23.25 -2.57 -29.79
CA SER A 121 -23.53 -2.93 -31.19
C SER A 121 -23.21 -4.38 -31.52
N PHE A 122 -23.87 -5.32 -30.85
CA PHE A 122 -23.85 -6.73 -31.26
C PHE A 122 -24.96 -7.01 -32.27
N ASN A 123 -24.83 -6.46 -33.48
CA ASN A 123 -25.59 -6.94 -34.64
C ASN A 123 -24.99 -8.28 -35.09
N ARG A 124 -25.43 -9.39 -34.50
CA ARG A 124 -25.26 -10.72 -35.11
C ARG A 124 -26.18 -10.78 -36.33
N PHE A 125 -25.65 -10.48 -37.50
CA PHE A 125 -26.25 -10.97 -38.73
C PHE A 125 -25.98 -12.47 -38.81
N TYR A 126 -26.97 -13.30 -38.44
CA TYR A 126 -27.02 -14.66 -38.95
C TYR A 126 -27.31 -14.57 -40.45
N LYS A 127 -26.42 -15.15 -41.26
CA LYS A 127 -26.68 -15.36 -42.68
C LYS A 127 -27.06 -16.83 -42.81
N ASP A 128 -28.31 -17.07 -43.21
CA ASP A 128 -28.83 -18.38 -43.61
C ASP A 128 -27.99 -19.01 -44.73
#